data_AF-A0A2I6QKG7-F1
#
_entry.id   AF-A0A2I6QKG7-F1
#
_cell.length_a   1.000
_cell.length_b   1.000
_cell.length_c   1.000
_cell.angle_alpha   90.00
_cell.angle_beta   90.00
_cell.angle_gamma   90.00
#
_symmetry.space_group_name_H-M   'P 1'
#
loop_
_entity.id
_entity.type
_entity.pdbx_description
1 polymer ?
#
loop_
_entity_poly.entity_id
_entity_poly.type
_entity_poly.pdbx_seq_one_letter_code
_entity_poly.pdbx_strand_id
1 'polypeptide(L)'
;MNADTDYSIAEAAFNKGETAMTINGPWAWSNIDTSKVNYGVTVLPTFKGQPSKPFVGVLSAGINAASPNKELAKEFLENYLLTELLLLLAQLQTLPHQFPLLT
;
A
#
# COMPACT_ATOMS: atom_id res chain seq x y z
N MET A 1 21.27 2.12 8.69
CA MET A 1 20.42 0.92 8.82
C MET A 1 21.34 -0.28 8.97
N ASN A 2 21.15 -1.08 10.02
CA ASN A 2 21.93 -2.30 10.24
C ASN A 2 21.41 -3.43 9.32
N ALA A 3 22.17 -4.52 9.22
CA ALA A 3 21.74 -5.70 8.45
C ALA A 3 20.44 -6.33 8.98
N ASP A 4 20.11 -6.08 10.25
CA ASP A 4 18.92 -6.63 10.92
C ASP A 4 17.71 -5.67 10.89
N THR A 5 17.70 -4.66 10.01
CA THR A 5 16.54 -3.78 9.87
C THR A 5 15.37 -4.55 9.22
N ASP A 6 14.32 -4.79 9.99
CA ASP A 6 13.07 -5.42 9.52
C ASP A 6 11.98 -4.39 9.17
N TYR A 7 10.78 -4.89 8.80
CA TYR A 7 9.62 -4.06 8.47
C TYR A 7 9.25 -3.08 9.60
N SER A 8 9.16 -3.59 10.83
CA SER A 8 8.69 -2.80 11.97
C SER A 8 9.71 -1.72 12.37
N ILE A 9 11.01 -2.03 12.28
CA ILE A 9 12.10 -1.09 12.54
C ILE A 9 12.10 0.02 11.49
N ALA A 10 11.99 -0.33 10.20
CA ALA A 10 11.96 0.65 9.12
C ALA A 10 10.73 1.56 9.17
N GLU A 11 9.55 0.99 9.46
CA GLU A 11 8.30 1.75 9.64
C GLU A 11 8.40 2.71 10.82
N ALA A 12 8.87 2.24 11.98
CA ALA A 12 9.02 3.08 13.17
C ALA A 12 10.02 4.22 12.95
N ALA A 13 11.17 3.95 12.34
CA ALA A 13 12.18 4.96 12.06
C ALA A 13 11.64 6.05 11.12
N PHE A 14 10.90 5.68 10.06
CA PHE A 14 10.33 6.65 9.13
C PHE A 14 9.21 7.47 9.78
N ASN A 15 8.30 6.82 10.50
CA ASN A 15 7.17 7.48 11.16
C ASN A 15 7.61 8.40 12.32
N LYS A 16 8.81 8.19 12.87
CA LYS A 16 9.42 9.09 13.87
C LYS A 16 10.27 10.19 13.24
N GLY A 17 10.43 10.21 11.90
CA GLY A 17 11.29 11.17 11.20
C GLY A 17 12.79 10.91 11.37
N GLU A 18 13.18 9.72 11.81
CA GLU A 18 14.58 9.33 12.04
C GLU A 18 15.29 8.94 10.73
N THR A 19 14.53 8.65 9.67
CA THR A 19 15.03 8.42 8.31
C THR A 19 14.23 9.21 7.28
N ALA A 20 14.91 9.71 6.25
CA ALA A 20 14.31 10.53 5.20
C ALA A 20 13.51 9.73 4.17
N MET A 21 13.80 8.43 3.99
CA MET A 21 13.17 7.58 2.98
C MET A 21 12.87 6.19 3.54
N THR A 22 11.79 5.59 3.03
CA THR A 22 11.43 4.18 3.20
C THR A 22 10.83 3.64 1.88
N ILE A 23 10.85 2.33 1.68
CA ILE A 23 10.22 1.67 0.53
C ILE A 23 9.11 0.77 1.06
N ASN A 24 7.86 1.09 0.73
CA ASN A 24 6.69 0.36 1.21
C ASN A 24 5.51 0.47 0.22
N GLY A 25 4.43 -0.29 0.45
CA GLY A 25 3.22 -0.25 -0.36
C GLY A 25 2.10 0.61 0.24
N PRO A 26 0.96 0.71 -0.47
CA PRO A 26 -0.17 1.56 -0.06
C PRO A 26 -0.75 1.27 1.33
N TRP A 27 -0.62 0.03 1.80
CA TRP A 27 -1.11 -0.39 3.12
C TRP A 27 -0.45 0.35 4.30
N ALA A 28 0.73 0.94 4.13
CA ALA A 28 1.46 1.61 5.21
C ALA A 28 1.02 3.08 5.44
N TRP A 29 0.32 3.68 4.50
CA TRP A 29 0.10 5.14 4.45
C TRP A 29 -0.70 5.67 5.64
N SER A 30 -1.71 4.93 6.10
CA SER A 30 -2.53 5.32 7.25
C SER A 30 -1.71 5.48 8.55
N ASN A 31 -0.66 4.66 8.74
CA ASN A 31 0.24 4.78 9.88
C ASN A 31 1.09 6.04 9.76
N ILE A 32 1.55 6.37 8.55
CA ILE A 32 2.33 7.57 8.28
C ILE A 32 1.45 8.84 8.47
N ASP A 33 0.21 8.83 8.00
CA ASP A 33 -0.75 9.93 8.19
C ASP A 33 -1.02 10.22 9.68
N THR A 34 -1.07 9.15 10.49
CA THR A 34 -1.26 9.24 11.93
C THR A 34 -0.02 9.83 12.61
N SER A 35 1.18 9.53 12.10
CA SER A 35 2.45 10.05 12.62
C SER A 35 2.69 11.55 12.37
N LYS A 36 1.90 12.17 11.48
CA LYS A 36 2.03 13.59 11.08
C LYS A 36 3.34 13.96 10.38
N VAL A 37 4.11 12.97 9.95
CA VAL A 37 5.22 13.18 9.02
C VAL A 37 4.68 13.71 7.69
N ASN A 38 5.26 14.79 7.16
CA ASN A 38 4.95 15.27 5.82
C ASN A 38 5.72 14.44 4.79
N TYR A 39 5.02 13.56 4.08
CA TYR A 39 5.64 12.61 3.15
C TYR A 39 5.04 12.71 1.74
N GLY A 40 5.81 12.26 0.76
CA GLY A 40 5.37 12.05 -0.61
C GLY A 40 5.64 10.61 -1.06
N VAL A 41 4.91 10.17 -2.08
CA VAL A 41 5.13 8.89 -2.76
C VAL A 41 5.66 9.18 -4.16
N THR A 42 6.76 8.52 -4.54
CA THR A 42 7.42 8.76 -5.83
C THR A 42 7.95 7.47 -6.45
N VAL A 43 8.48 7.58 -7.67
CA VAL A 43 9.06 6.46 -8.41
C VAL A 43 10.31 5.96 -7.69
N LEU A 44 10.47 4.63 -7.64
CA LEU A 44 11.67 4.02 -7.07
C LEU A 44 12.95 4.49 -7.79
N PRO A 45 14.08 4.62 -7.07
CA PRO A 45 15.35 5.01 -7.68
C PRO A 45 15.76 4.10 -8.84
N THR A 46 16.51 4.64 -9.80
CA THR A 46 17.13 3.84 -10.86
C THR A 46 18.40 3.16 -10.36
N PHE A 47 18.78 2.04 -10.97
CA PHE A 47 20.08 1.39 -10.77
C PHE A 47 20.79 1.27 -12.11
N LYS A 48 21.99 1.88 -12.22
CA LYS A 48 22.76 1.93 -13.48
C LYS A 48 21.94 2.46 -14.67
N GLY A 49 21.14 3.49 -14.43
CA GLY A 49 20.27 4.11 -15.43
C GLY A 49 19.02 3.30 -15.81
N GLN A 50 18.79 2.15 -15.18
CA GLN A 50 17.61 1.31 -15.42
C GLN A 50 16.58 1.51 -14.29
N PRO A 51 15.27 1.57 -14.58
CA PRO A 51 14.24 1.62 -13.57
C PRO A 51 14.30 0.40 -12.63
N SER A 52 14.05 0.63 -11.34
CA SER A 52 13.77 -0.47 -10.41
C SER A 52 12.51 -1.24 -10.85
N LYS A 53 12.54 -2.56 -10.71
CA LYS A 53 11.46 -3.46 -11.17
C LYS A 53 10.85 -4.20 -9.96
N PRO A 54 9.91 -3.58 -9.22
CA PRO A 54 9.22 -4.28 -8.15
C PRO A 54 8.32 -5.37 -8.74
N PHE A 55 8.10 -6.45 -7.99
CA PHE A 55 7.02 -7.38 -8.31
C PHE A 55 5.67 -6.69 -8.08
N VAL A 56 4.77 -6.81 -9.05
CA VAL A 56 3.41 -6.27 -8.96
C VAL A 56 2.48 -7.39 -8.50
N GLY A 57 1.88 -7.23 -7.32
CA GLY A 57 0.88 -8.16 -6.79
C GLY A 57 -0.55 -7.68 -7.06
N VAL A 58 -1.43 -8.60 -7.44
CA VAL A 58 -2.88 -8.34 -7.55
C VAL A 58 -3.58 -9.04 -6.38
N LEU A 59 -4.02 -8.26 -5.39
CA LEU A 59 -4.78 -8.81 -4.26
C LEU A 59 -6.09 -9.41 -4.79
N SER A 60 -6.28 -10.71 -4.55
CA SER A 60 -7.41 -11.49 -5.06
C SER A 60 -8.08 -12.25 -3.93
N ALA A 61 -9.40 -12.38 -3.98
CA ALA A 61 -10.18 -13.19 -3.04
C ALA A 61 -10.68 -14.47 -3.72
N GLY A 62 -10.08 -15.62 -3.36
CA GLY A 62 -10.50 -16.93 -3.86
C GLY A 62 -11.53 -17.60 -2.93
N ILE A 63 -12.49 -18.32 -3.52
CA ILE A 63 -13.49 -19.09 -2.77
C ILE A 63 -13.01 -20.53 -2.62
N ASN A 64 -13.00 -21.06 -1.39
CA ASN A 64 -12.64 -22.46 -1.14
C ASN A 64 -13.58 -23.42 -1.88
N ALA A 65 -13.01 -24.33 -2.67
CA ALA A 65 -13.75 -25.33 -3.46
C ALA A 65 -14.64 -26.25 -2.61
N ALA A 66 -14.29 -26.50 -1.35
CA ALA A 66 -15.09 -27.32 -0.43
C ALA A 66 -16.17 -26.52 0.33
N SER A 67 -16.25 -25.20 0.16
CA SER A 67 -17.20 -24.37 0.90
C SER A 67 -18.66 -24.74 0.56
N PRO A 68 -19.56 -24.87 1.55
CA PRO A 68 -21.00 -24.99 1.30
C PRO A 68 -21.65 -23.64 0.96
N ASN A 69 -20.93 -22.52 1.14
CA ASN A 69 -21.47 -21.15 1.03
C ASN A 69 -20.95 -20.40 -0.22
N LYS A 70 -20.75 -21.10 -1.34
CA LYS A 70 -20.12 -20.49 -2.55
C LYS A 70 -20.92 -19.31 -3.09
N GLU A 71 -22.23 -19.44 -3.18
CA GLU A 71 -23.09 -18.36 -3.69
C GLU A 71 -23.11 -17.15 -2.75
N LEU A 72 -23.19 -17.37 -1.43
CA LEU A 72 -23.12 -16.28 -0.45
C LEU A 72 -21.76 -15.56 -0.49
N ALA A 73 -20.66 -16.30 -0.65
CA ALA A 73 -19.34 -15.71 -0.79
C ALA A 73 -19.21 -14.89 -2.08
N LYS A 74 -19.75 -15.40 -3.20
CA LYS A 74 -19.81 -14.68 -4.47
C LYS A 74 -20.62 -13.39 -4.34
N GLU A 75 -21.82 -13.48 -3.77
CA GLU A 75 -22.69 -12.32 -3.53
C GLU A 75 -22.00 -11.26 -2.68
N PHE A 76 -21.33 -11.67 -1.59
CA PHE A 76 -20.54 -10.75 -0.77
C PHE A 76 -19.43 -10.06 -1.57
N LEU A 77 -18.66 -10.83 -2.34
CA LEU A 77 -17.55 -10.28 -3.12
C LEU A 77 -18.05 -9.31 -4.19
N GLU A 78 -19.08 -9.66 -4.96
CA GLU A 78 -19.56 -8.86 -6.09
C GLU A 78 -20.42 -7.67 -5.65
N ASN A 79 -21.33 -7.86 -4.70
CA ASN A 79 -22.36 -6.87 -4.38
C ASN A 79 -22.07 -6.03 -3.14
N TYR A 80 -21.05 -6.40 -2.35
CA TYR A 80 -20.66 -5.64 -1.15
C TYR A 80 -19.22 -5.17 -1.24
N LEU A 81 -18.26 -6.08 -1.46
CA LEU A 81 -16.84 -5.76 -1.44
C LEU A 81 -16.37 -5.01 -2.70
N LEU A 82 -16.66 -5.56 -3.88
CA LEU A 82 -16.18 -5.03 -5.18
C LEU A 82 -17.15 -4.00 -5.78
N THR A 83 -17.85 -3.26 -4.94
CA THR A 83 -18.73 -2.19 -5.39
C THR A 83 -17.92 -0.94 -5.75
N GLU A 84 -18.42 -0.17 -6.71
CA GLU A 84 -17.83 1.11 -7.13
C GLU A 84 -17.55 2.03 -5.93
N LEU A 85 -18.47 2.08 -4.95
CA LEU A 85 -18.29 2.89 -3.75
C LEU A 85 -17.06 2.46 -2.95
N LEU A 86 -16.90 1.17 -2.68
CA LEU A 86 -15.78 0.67 -1.88
C LEU A 86 -14.45 0.79 -2.63
N LEU A 87 -14.46 0.54 -3.93
CA LEU A 87 -13.29 0.71 -4.79
C LEU A 87 -12.86 2.18 -4.86
N LEU A 88 -13.81 3.11 -4.98
CA LEU A 88 -13.52 4.54 -4.98
C LEU A 88 -13.00 5.00 -3.62
N LEU A 89 -13.55 4.50 -2.51
CA LEU A 89 -13.04 4.79 -1.17
C LEU A 89 -11.57 4.32 -1.01
N ALA A 90 -11.25 3.11 -1.49
CA ALA A 90 -9.88 2.62 -1.49
C ALA A 90 -8.95 3.49 -2.35
N GLN A 91 -9.41 3.98 -3.52
CA GLN A 91 -8.63 4.90 -4.36
C GLN A 91 -8.44 6.28 -3.72
N LEU A 92 -9.47 6.85 -3.09
CA LEU A 92 -9.40 8.16 -2.44
C LEU A 92 -8.39 8.19 -1.29
N GLN A 93 -8.22 7.08 -0.56
CA GLN A 93 -7.17 6.95 0.46
C GLN A 93 -5.76 7.01 -0.15
N THR A 94 -5.61 6.69 -1.43
CA THR A 94 -4.31 6.61 -2.09
C THR A 94 -3.89 7.88 -2.86
N LEU A 95 -4.84 8.72 -3.25
CA LEU A 95 -4.59 9.89 -4.09
C LEU A 95 -3.79 11.04 -3.45
N PRO A 96 -3.95 11.41 -2.16
CA PRO A 96 -3.36 12.65 -1.64
C PRO A 96 -1.82 12.69 -1.63
N HIS A 97 -1.15 11.55 -1.79
CA HIS A 97 0.30 11.44 -1.64
C HIS A 97 1.06 11.26 -2.96
N GLN A 98 0.37 11.12 -4.09
CA GLN A 98 0.98 10.84 -5.40
C GLN A 98 1.58 12.08 -6.10
N PHE A 99 1.38 13.29 -5.57
CA PHE A 99 1.89 14.52 -6.16
C PHE A 99 2.38 15.55 -5.12
N PRO A 100 3.65 15.49 -4.72
CA PRO A 100 4.34 16.70 -4.29
C PRO A 100 5.75 16.75 -4.90
N LEU A 101 5.85 17.11 -6.19
CA LEU A 101 7.11 17.46 -6.84
C LEU A 101 6.96 18.74 -7.68
N LEU A 102 6.28 19.76 -7.15
CA LEU A 102 6.30 21.13 -7.67
C LEU A 102 6.06 22.14 -6.53
N THR A 103 7.02 22.26 -5.62
CA THR A 103 7.33 23.49 -4.86
C THR A 103 8.82 23.53 -4.60
#